data_AF-H3BBJ6-F1
#
_entry.id   AF-H3BBJ6-F1
#
_cell.length_a   1.000
_cell.length_b   1.000
_cell.length_c   1.000
_cell.angle_alpha   90.00
_cell.angle_beta   90.00
_cell.angle_gamma   90.00
#
_symmetry.space_group_name_H-M   'P 1'
#
loop_
_entity.id
_entity.type
_entity.pdbx_description
1 polymer ?
#
loop_
_entity_poly.entity_id
_entity_poly.type
_entity_poly.pdbx_seq_one_letter_code
_entity_poly.pdbx_strand_id
1 'polypeptide(L)'
;GHGKCDCGKCTCDEGWFGEACQYPEVCDLTRKKSREMCRDPQGVICSNTGTCHCGRCMCENPDGDRLVYGKYCECDDRECIDEETGEICGGHGKCYCGNCYCEAGWHGDKCEFQCDISPWESKRRCTSPDSKICSNRGTCVCGECTCYDVDPTGDWGDIHGDTCECDEKNCQPVYDRYTDDFCSGHGQCNCGRCDCKEGWTGKKCEHHQSCHLSNEESITKCKGSSDLPCFGR
;
A
#
# COMPACT_ATOMS: atom_id res chain seq x y z
N GLY A 1 34.25 -7.94 4.76
CA GLY A 1 34.29 -6.74 5.63
C GLY A 1 35.73 -6.38 5.87
N HIS A 2 36.02 -5.12 6.18
CA HIS A 2 37.36 -4.59 6.44
C HIS A 2 37.57 -4.36 7.96
N GLY A 3 37.14 -5.32 8.77
CA GLY A 3 37.17 -5.21 10.22
C GLY A 3 36.38 -6.31 10.92
N LYS A 4 36.37 -6.24 12.26
CA LYS A 4 35.64 -7.14 13.17
C LYS A 4 34.62 -6.37 13.99
N CYS A 5 33.42 -6.92 14.15
CA CYS A 5 32.39 -6.36 15.02
C CYS A 5 32.53 -6.93 16.43
N ASP A 6 32.62 -6.06 17.43
CA ASP A 6 32.63 -6.40 18.84
C ASP A 6 31.71 -5.44 19.61
N CYS A 7 30.74 -6.00 20.34
CA CYS A 7 29.75 -5.25 21.13
C CYS A 7 29.08 -4.07 20.37
N GLY A 8 28.76 -4.26 19.09
CA GLY A 8 28.11 -3.22 18.26
C GLY A 8 29.05 -2.12 17.75
N LYS A 9 30.37 -2.25 17.95
CA LYS A 9 31.40 -1.37 17.37
C LYS A 9 32.26 -2.14 16.40
N CYS A 10 32.68 -1.49 15.30
CA CYS A 10 33.64 -2.09 14.38
C CYS A 10 35.06 -1.72 14.78
N THR A 11 35.93 -2.73 14.85
CA THR A 11 37.38 -2.56 14.88
C THR A 11 37.90 -2.78 13.47
N CYS A 12 38.41 -1.72 12.84
CA CYS A 12 38.82 -1.75 11.45
C CYS A 12 40.19 -2.42 11.25
N ASP A 13 40.32 -3.12 10.13
CA ASP A 13 41.60 -3.66 9.67
C ASP A 13 42.53 -2.49 9.27
N GLU A 14 43.84 -2.75 9.26
CA GLU A 14 44.85 -1.74 8.90
C GLU A 14 44.56 -1.09 7.53
N GLY A 15 44.60 0.25 7.49
CA GLY A 15 44.30 1.03 6.28
C GLY A 15 42.81 1.28 6.04
N TRP A 16 41.92 1.01 7.00
CA TRP A 16 40.49 1.30 6.92
C TRP A 16 39.98 2.03 8.17
N PHE A 17 39.00 2.92 7.99
CA PHE A 17 38.40 3.70 9.07
C PHE A 17 36.90 3.98 8.82
N GLY A 18 36.26 4.59 9.82
CA GLY A 18 34.82 4.87 9.86
C GLY A 18 34.06 3.88 10.76
N GLU A 19 32.82 4.20 11.11
CA GLU A 19 32.01 3.41 12.05
C GLU A 19 31.75 1.97 11.61
N ALA A 20 31.77 1.72 10.30
CA ALA A 20 31.61 0.42 9.66
C ALA A 20 32.84 0.03 8.81
N CYS A 21 33.99 0.67 9.02
CA CYS A 21 35.22 0.45 8.27
C CYS A 21 35.05 0.62 6.75
N GLN A 22 34.25 1.61 6.37
CA GLN A 22 33.82 1.83 4.98
C GLN A 22 34.77 2.72 4.18
N TYR A 23 35.72 3.42 4.82
CA TYR A 23 36.65 4.35 4.17
C TYR A 23 38.08 3.81 4.20
N PRO A 24 38.81 3.80 3.07
CA PRO A 24 40.22 3.44 3.05
C PRO A 24 41.06 4.64 3.51
N GLU A 25 42.11 4.44 4.29
CA GLU A 25 43.02 5.53 4.72
C GLU A 25 43.86 6.06 3.56
N VAL A 26 44.28 5.18 2.65
CA VAL A 26 45.04 5.53 1.45
C VAL A 26 44.11 5.47 0.24
N CYS A 27 44.11 6.55 -0.55
CA CYS A 27 43.30 6.60 -1.76
C CYS A 27 44.14 6.40 -3.03
N ASP A 28 43.89 5.29 -3.72
CA ASP A 28 44.53 4.95 -5.00
C ASP A 28 43.87 5.62 -6.22
N LEU A 29 42.86 6.47 -5.99
CA LEU A 29 42.14 7.18 -7.05
C LEU A 29 42.68 8.59 -7.23
N THR A 30 42.69 9.05 -8.49
CA THR A 30 42.90 10.48 -8.75
C THR A 30 41.74 11.30 -8.18
N ARG A 31 42.01 12.54 -7.79
CA ARG A 31 40.99 13.47 -7.26
C ARG A 31 39.79 13.59 -8.21
N LYS A 32 40.03 13.61 -9.52
CA LYS A 32 38.96 13.68 -10.53
C LYS A 32 38.06 12.44 -10.49
N LYS A 33 38.66 11.24 -10.53
CA LYS A 33 37.93 9.96 -10.54
C LYS A 33 37.17 9.74 -9.22
N SER A 34 37.81 10.04 -8.09
CA SER A 34 37.15 10.01 -6.77
C SER A 34 35.91 10.91 -6.77
N ARG A 35 36.05 12.16 -7.23
CA ARG A 35 34.96 13.16 -7.21
C ARG A 35 33.81 12.79 -8.15
N GLU A 36 34.08 12.13 -9.27
CA GLU A 36 33.04 11.62 -10.18
C GLU A 36 32.19 10.51 -9.54
N MET A 37 32.77 9.66 -8.68
CA MET A 37 32.03 8.58 -8.01
C MET A 37 31.12 9.08 -6.88
N CYS A 38 31.45 10.23 -6.29
CA CYS A 38 30.66 10.89 -5.24
C CYS A 38 29.56 11.81 -5.79
N ARG A 39 29.42 11.87 -7.12
CA ARG A 39 28.46 12.75 -7.79
C ARG A 39 27.12 12.03 -7.96
N ASP A 40 26.04 12.69 -7.58
CA ASP A 40 24.67 12.22 -7.75
C ASP A 40 24.17 12.42 -9.20
N PRO A 41 22.95 11.96 -9.55
CA PRO A 41 22.37 12.18 -10.88
C PRO A 41 22.18 13.66 -11.26
N GLN A 42 22.09 14.56 -10.27
CA GLN A 42 21.93 16.01 -10.47
C GLN A 42 23.28 16.73 -10.60
N GLY A 43 24.39 16.02 -10.48
CA GLY A 43 25.73 16.58 -10.60
C GLY A 43 26.30 17.14 -9.28
N VAL A 44 25.57 17.04 -8.17
CA VAL A 44 25.97 17.49 -6.84
C VAL A 44 26.84 16.43 -6.19
N ILE A 45 27.86 16.86 -5.45
CA ILE A 45 28.80 15.95 -4.78
C ILE A 45 28.40 15.84 -3.32
N CYS A 46 28.12 14.62 -2.88
CA CYS A 46 27.73 14.32 -1.51
C CYS A 46 26.62 15.25 -0.98
N SER A 47 25.66 15.61 -1.84
CA SER A 47 24.50 16.47 -1.53
C SER A 47 24.85 17.77 -0.80
N ASN A 48 26.09 18.27 -0.96
CA ASN A 48 26.67 19.38 -0.21
C ASN A 48 26.62 19.23 1.33
N THR A 49 26.33 18.04 1.85
CA THR A 49 26.17 17.74 3.28
C THR A 49 27.20 16.70 3.74
N GLY A 50 28.34 16.68 3.05
CA GLY A 50 29.39 15.71 3.27
C GLY A 50 30.60 15.98 2.38
N THR A 51 31.68 15.26 2.67
CA THR A 51 32.93 15.36 1.92
C THR A 51 33.20 14.07 1.15
N CYS A 52 33.75 14.19 -0.06
CA CYS A 52 34.08 13.02 -0.87
C CYS A 52 35.47 12.49 -0.51
N HIS A 53 35.51 11.24 -0.03
CA HIS A 53 36.72 10.51 0.27
C HIS A 53 36.83 9.23 -0.56
N CYS A 54 37.79 9.20 -1.48
CA CYS A 54 38.09 8.05 -2.33
C CYS A 54 36.88 7.40 -3.02
N GLY A 55 35.99 8.22 -3.58
CA GLY A 55 34.79 7.78 -4.28
C GLY A 55 33.62 7.41 -3.38
N ARG A 56 33.70 7.71 -2.08
CA ARG A 56 32.61 7.55 -1.10
C ARG A 56 32.34 8.86 -0.39
N CYS A 57 31.09 9.13 -0.06
CA CYS A 57 30.73 10.31 0.72
C CYS A 57 30.86 10.05 2.22
N MET A 58 31.49 10.99 2.92
CA MET A 58 31.56 11.08 4.37
C MET A 58 30.58 12.17 4.81
N CYS A 59 29.44 11.77 5.36
CA CYS A 59 28.37 12.70 5.74
C CYS A 59 28.71 13.44 7.03
N GLU A 60 28.29 14.71 7.10
CA GLU A 60 28.54 15.55 8.27
C GLU A 60 27.48 15.34 9.35
N ASN A 61 27.89 14.79 10.50
CA ASN A 61 27.02 14.53 11.66
C ASN A 61 27.64 15.15 12.95
N PRO A 62 27.59 16.47 13.12
CA PRO A 62 28.39 17.17 14.14
C PRO A 62 27.91 16.99 15.60
N ASP A 63 26.63 16.67 15.87
CA ASP A 63 26.08 16.82 17.24
C ASP A 63 25.10 15.71 17.70
N GLY A 64 25.01 14.57 17.01
CA GLY A 64 24.15 13.44 17.43
C GLY A 64 22.63 13.66 17.29
N ASP A 65 22.16 14.91 17.26
CA ASP A 65 20.76 15.32 17.00
C ASP A 65 20.39 15.33 15.50
N ARG A 66 21.31 14.94 14.63
CA ARG A 66 21.14 14.92 13.18
C ARG A 66 21.90 13.73 12.62
N LEU A 67 21.21 12.86 11.92
CA LEU A 67 21.80 11.77 11.17
C LEU A 67 21.57 11.99 9.68
N VAL A 68 22.62 12.46 9.02
CA VAL A 68 22.73 12.49 7.56
C VAL A 68 23.39 11.19 7.10
N TYR A 69 22.72 10.50 6.18
CA TYR A 69 23.17 9.22 5.63
C TYR A 69 22.74 9.08 4.16
N GLY A 70 23.03 7.91 3.58
CA GLY A 70 22.83 7.64 2.17
C GLY A 70 24.14 7.59 1.39
N LYS A 71 24.09 7.18 0.13
CA LYS A 71 25.30 6.99 -0.69
C LYS A 71 25.99 8.32 -0.99
N TYR A 72 25.18 9.36 -1.13
CA TYR A 72 25.54 10.72 -1.46
C TYR A 72 25.18 11.69 -0.33
N CYS A 73 24.93 11.22 0.90
CA CYS A 73 24.48 12.07 2.03
C CYS A 73 23.18 12.82 1.72
N GLU A 74 22.29 12.17 0.99
CA GLU A 74 21.02 12.70 0.48
C GLU A 74 19.86 12.59 1.46
N CYS A 75 20.00 11.82 2.54
CA CYS A 75 18.93 11.61 3.51
C CYS A 75 19.26 12.28 4.85
N ASP A 76 18.29 12.99 5.40
CA ASP A 76 18.35 13.63 6.72
C ASP A 76 17.18 13.09 7.56
N ASP A 77 17.49 12.55 8.74
CA ASP A 77 16.47 11.99 9.64
C ASP A 77 15.50 13.04 10.20
N ARG A 78 15.89 14.32 10.18
CA ARG A 78 15.06 15.44 10.64
C ARG A 78 13.83 15.68 9.78
N GLU A 79 13.85 15.23 8.52
CA GLU A 79 12.69 15.28 7.63
C GLU A 79 11.52 14.42 8.16
N CYS A 80 11.81 13.49 9.07
CA CYS A 80 10.86 12.60 9.69
C CYS A 80 10.46 13.00 11.11
N ILE A 81 10.92 14.15 11.62
CA ILE A 81 10.50 14.63 12.94
C ILE A 81 9.00 14.89 12.92
N ASP A 82 8.32 14.36 13.92
CA ASP A 82 6.95 14.69 14.24
C ASP A 82 6.92 16.00 15.04
N GLU A 83 6.15 16.99 14.57
CA GLU A 83 6.13 18.33 15.18
C GLU A 83 5.43 18.36 16.56
N GLU A 84 4.59 17.38 16.87
CA GLU A 84 3.85 17.30 18.13
C GLU A 84 4.72 16.69 19.25
N THR A 85 5.41 15.60 18.94
CA THR A 85 6.23 14.85 19.90
C THR A 85 7.69 15.31 19.90
N GLY A 86 8.17 15.88 18.80
CA GLY A 86 9.58 16.19 18.57
C GLY A 86 10.44 14.96 18.28
N GLU A 87 9.84 13.78 18.13
CA GLU A 87 10.55 12.52 17.91
C GLU A 87 10.59 12.16 16.41
N ILE A 88 11.65 11.47 15.99
CA ILE A 88 11.76 10.95 14.62
C ILE A 88 10.77 9.80 14.46
N CYS A 89 9.84 9.93 13.51
CA CYS A 89 8.77 8.95 13.29
C CYS A 89 7.99 8.62 14.57
N GLY A 90 7.68 9.66 15.37
CA GLY A 90 6.90 9.53 16.60
C GLY A 90 7.52 8.57 17.63
N GLY A 91 8.82 8.28 17.52
CA GLY A 91 9.51 7.28 18.35
C GLY A 91 9.19 5.82 18.01
N HIS A 92 8.35 5.58 16.99
CA HIS A 92 7.78 4.28 16.65
C HIS A 92 8.09 3.85 15.22
N GLY A 93 9.22 4.31 14.68
CA GLY A 93 9.62 3.96 13.32
C GLY A 93 11.06 4.33 13.01
N LYS A 94 11.46 3.99 11.78
CA LYS A 94 12.76 4.37 11.23
C LYS A 94 12.54 5.32 10.06
N CYS A 95 13.22 6.45 10.08
CA CYS A 95 13.24 7.37 8.95
C CYS A 95 14.14 6.82 7.84
N TYR A 96 13.63 6.83 6.61
CA TYR A 96 14.37 6.58 5.38
C TYR A 96 14.07 7.68 4.37
N CYS A 97 14.96 8.66 4.27
CA CYS A 97 14.87 9.78 3.32
C CYS A 97 13.47 10.45 3.31
N GLY A 98 13.07 11.01 4.44
CA GLY A 98 11.79 11.71 4.61
C GLY A 98 10.56 10.81 4.79
N ASN A 99 10.70 9.48 4.68
CA ASN A 99 9.60 8.53 4.86
C ASN A 99 9.78 7.72 6.13
N CYS A 100 8.72 7.61 6.93
CA CYS A 100 8.73 6.80 8.14
C CYS A 100 8.29 5.36 7.87
N TYR A 101 9.12 4.42 8.32
CA TYR A 101 8.83 3.00 8.27
C TYR A 101 8.48 2.56 9.69
N CYS A 102 7.18 2.46 9.94
CA CYS A 102 6.64 2.22 11.27
C CYS A 102 6.91 0.82 11.80
N GLU A 103 7.05 0.74 13.11
CA GLU A 103 7.09 -0.52 13.83
C GLU A 103 5.72 -1.24 13.78
N ALA A 104 5.73 -2.53 14.07
CA ALA A 104 4.52 -3.34 13.99
C ALA A 104 3.44 -2.83 14.97
N GLY A 105 2.27 -2.49 14.43
CA GLY A 105 1.16 -1.95 15.21
C GLY A 105 1.09 -0.42 15.25
N TRP A 106 2.02 0.27 14.57
CA TRP A 106 2.00 1.71 14.38
C TRP A 106 1.78 2.06 12.90
N HIS A 107 1.10 3.18 12.65
CA HIS A 107 0.83 3.69 11.31
C HIS A 107 0.67 5.22 11.33
N GLY A 108 0.46 5.80 10.15
CA GLY A 108 0.51 7.25 9.93
C GLY A 108 1.77 7.64 9.16
N ASP A 109 1.82 8.89 8.69
CA ASP A 109 2.95 9.39 7.91
C ASP A 109 4.21 9.54 8.76
N LYS A 110 4.03 9.74 10.07
CA LYS A 110 5.08 9.84 11.10
C LYS A 110 4.95 8.76 12.17
N CYS A 111 4.19 7.69 11.94
CA CYS A 111 3.98 6.59 12.90
C CYS A 111 3.34 7.00 14.23
N GLU A 112 2.48 8.02 14.19
CA GLU A 112 1.85 8.65 15.33
C GLU A 112 0.62 7.89 15.87
N PHE A 113 0.08 6.93 15.09
CA PHE A 113 -1.13 6.19 15.46
C PHE A 113 -0.84 4.73 15.81
N GLN A 114 -1.30 4.31 16.98
CA GLN A 114 -1.25 2.90 17.42
C GLN A 114 -2.55 2.18 17.08
N CYS A 115 -2.45 0.95 16.56
CA CYS A 115 -3.59 0.08 16.43
C CYS A 115 -4.05 -0.46 17.80
N ASP A 116 -5.36 -0.44 18.06
CA ASP A 116 -5.97 -1.07 19.25
C ASP A 116 -5.92 -2.60 19.22
N ILE A 117 -5.59 -3.18 18.08
CA ILE A 117 -5.49 -4.62 17.85
C ILE A 117 -4.06 -5.04 17.59
N SER A 118 -3.77 -6.30 17.91
CA SER A 118 -2.44 -6.87 17.68
C SER A 118 -2.08 -6.94 16.18
N PRO A 119 -0.78 -6.94 15.83
CA PRO A 119 -0.34 -7.08 14.43
C PRO A 119 -0.84 -8.36 13.75
N TRP A 120 -0.95 -9.47 14.49
CA TRP A 120 -1.47 -10.72 13.95
C TRP A 120 -2.96 -10.64 13.65
N GLU A 121 -3.73 -9.95 14.49
CA GLU A 121 -5.16 -9.78 14.31
C GLU A 121 -5.46 -8.82 13.16
N SER A 122 -4.70 -7.72 13.06
CA SER A 122 -4.75 -6.80 11.92
C SER A 122 -4.54 -7.56 10.61
N LYS A 123 -3.45 -8.34 10.52
CA LYS A 123 -3.18 -9.17 9.34
C LYS A 123 -4.33 -10.13 9.04
N ARG A 124 -4.88 -10.80 10.06
CA ARG A 124 -5.97 -11.78 9.91
C ARG A 124 -7.23 -11.13 9.34
N ARG A 125 -7.62 -9.95 9.81
CA ARG A 125 -8.84 -9.24 9.35
C ARG A 125 -8.74 -8.81 7.89
N CYS A 126 -7.55 -8.40 7.44
CA CYS A 126 -7.31 -8.02 6.06
C CYS A 126 -7.03 -9.20 5.11
N THR A 127 -6.95 -10.44 5.60
CA THR A 127 -6.61 -11.59 4.76
C THR A 127 -7.87 -12.13 4.07
N SER A 128 -7.90 -12.08 2.75
CA SER A 128 -8.99 -12.62 1.93
C SER A 128 -9.01 -14.16 1.97
N PRO A 129 -10.09 -14.82 1.51
CA PRO A 129 -10.18 -16.28 1.43
C PRO A 129 -9.04 -16.93 0.61
N ASP A 130 -8.49 -16.18 -0.36
CA ASP A 130 -7.36 -16.59 -1.20
C ASP A 130 -6.01 -16.43 -0.48
N SER A 131 -6.02 -16.13 0.82
CA SER A 131 -4.84 -15.87 1.66
C SER A 131 -4.02 -14.64 1.23
N LYS A 132 -4.63 -13.69 0.53
CA LYS A 132 -4.01 -12.43 0.11
C LYS A 132 -4.41 -11.30 1.06
N ILE A 133 -3.47 -10.43 1.40
CA ILE A 133 -3.79 -9.23 2.19
C ILE A 133 -4.45 -8.21 1.26
N CYS A 134 -5.67 -7.80 1.57
CA CYS A 134 -6.46 -6.86 0.76
C CYS A 134 -6.45 -7.21 -0.73
N SER A 135 -6.50 -8.51 -1.06
CA SER A 135 -6.44 -9.04 -2.44
C SER A 135 -5.25 -8.55 -3.28
N ASN A 136 -4.18 -8.04 -2.65
CA ASN A 136 -3.07 -7.30 -3.28
C ASN A 136 -3.50 -6.04 -4.05
N ARG A 137 -4.64 -5.48 -3.70
CA ARG A 137 -5.26 -4.29 -4.33
C ARG A 137 -5.57 -3.20 -3.31
N GLY A 138 -4.89 -3.25 -2.17
CA GLY A 138 -5.02 -2.26 -1.11
C GLY A 138 -3.95 -2.45 -0.05
N THR A 139 -3.92 -1.51 0.89
CA THR A 139 -3.04 -1.53 2.04
C THR A 139 -3.85 -1.87 3.29
N CYS A 140 -3.35 -2.78 4.12
CA CYS A 140 -3.99 -3.13 5.39
C CYS A 140 -3.47 -2.24 6.53
N VAL A 141 -4.38 -1.53 7.20
CA VAL A 141 -4.07 -0.69 8.37
C VAL A 141 -5.05 -1.05 9.48
N CYS A 142 -4.52 -1.47 10.64
CA CYS A 142 -5.31 -1.86 11.82
C CYS A 142 -6.51 -2.78 11.56
N GLY A 143 -6.37 -3.71 10.62
CA GLY A 143 -7.40 -4.70 10.28
C GLY A 143 -8.45 -4.22 9.28
N GLU A 144 -8.25 -3.04 8.69
CA GLU A 144 -9.09 -2.48 7.63
C GLU A 144 -8.27 -2.33 6.35
N CYS A 145 -8.88 -2.65 5.21
CA CYS A 145 -8.24 -2.52 3.91
C CYS A 145 -8.59 -1.17 3.29
N THR A 146 -7.57 -0.36 3.00
CA THR A 146 -7.69 0.81 2.13
C THR A 146 -7.41 0.37 0.70
N CYS A 147 -8.47 0.24 -0.10
CA CYS A 147 -8.36 -0.19 -1.50
C CYS A 147 -7.76 0.91 -2.38
N TYR A 148 -7.00 0.52 -3.41
CA TYR A 148 -6.48 1.46 -4.39
C TYR A 148 -7.59 1.88 -5.37
N ASP A 149 -7.59 3.15 -5.78
CA ASP A 149 -8.62 3.69 -6.68
C ASP A 149 -8.58 3.03 -8.07
N VAL A 150 -7.39 2.62 -8.50
CA VAL A 150 -7.15 1.99 -9.80
C VAL A 150 -6.27 0.75 -9.63
N ASP A 151 -6.56 -0.28 -10.43
CA ASP A 151 -5.67 -1.42 -10.54
C ASP A 151 -4.32 -0.98 -11.13
N PRO A 152 -3.18 -1.57 -10.73
CA PRO A 152 -1.86 -1.22 -11.27
C PRO A 152 -1.76 -1.30 -12.81
N THR A 153 -2.65 -2.04 -13.46
CA THR A 153 -2.76 -2.10 -14.93
C THR A 153 -3.39 -0.86 -15.55
N GLY A 154 -4.13 -0.06 -14.79
CA GLY A 154 -4.85 1.14 -15.24
C GLY A 154 -6.12 0.86 -16.03
N ASP A 155 -6.48 -0.42 -16.22
CA ASP A 155 -7.64 -0.81 -17.01
C ASP A 155 -8.96 -0.76 -16.22
N TRP A 156 -8.90 -0.78 -14.88
CA TRP A 156 -10.07 -0.96 -14.01
C TRP A 156 -9.97 -0.09 -12.75
N GLY A 157 -11.10 0.50 -12.35
CA GLY A 157 -11.22 1.34 -11.15
C GLY A 157 -12.30 0.84 -10.20
N ASP A 158 -12.57 1.64 -9.17
CA ASP A 158 -13.60 1.38 -8.15
C ASP A 158 -13.38 0.06 -7.42
N ILE A 159 -12.15 -0.18 -6.95
CA ILE A 159 -11.84 -1.38 -6.16
C ILE A 159 -12.43 -1.23 -4.76
N HIS A 160 -13.21 -2.20 -4.33
CA HIS A 160 -13.93 -2.14 -3.06
C HIS A 160 -14.11 -3.54 -2.42
N GLY A 161 -14.79 -3.57 -1.28
CA GLY A 161 -14.98 -4.78 -0.46
C GLY A 161 -14.06 -4.80 0.75
N ASP A 162 -14.39 -5.62 1.74
CA ASP A 162 -13.68 -5.68 3.03
C ASP A 162 -12.20 -6.05 2.86
N THR A 163 -11.89 -6.81 1.81
CA THR A 163 -10.53 -7.23 1.45
C THR A 163 -10.16 -6.81 0.02
N CYS A 164 -10.78 -5.75 -0.51
CA CYS A 164 -10.56 -5.24 -1.87
C CYS A 164 -10.71 -6.33 -2.96
N GLU A 165 -11.63 -7.27 -2.75
CA GLU A 165 -11.92 -8.40 -3.63
C GLU A 165 -12.84 -8.03 -4.80
N CYS A 166 -13.40 -6.83 -4.80
CA CYS A 166 -14.39 -6.37 -5.77
C CYS A 166 -13.88 -5.24 -6.67
N ASP A 167 -14.32 -5.25 -7.92
CA ASP A 167 -14.14 -4.19 -8.92
C ASP A 167 -15.29 -4.27 -9.95
N GLU A 168 -15.30 -3.37 -10.93
CA GLU A 168 -16.33 -3.30 -11.98
C GLU A 168 -16.54 -4.62 -12.77
N LYS A 169 -15.52 -5.47 -12.96
CA LYS A 169 -15.68 -6.76 -13.66
C LYS A 169 -16.59 -7.71 -12.93
N ASN A 170 -16.60 -7.64 -11.59
CA ASN A 170 -17.45 -8.51 -10.80
C ASN A 170 -18.92 -8.21 -11.09
N CYS A 171 -19.26 -7.02 -11.60
CA CYS A 171 -20.61 -6.61 -11.95
C CYS A 171 -21.05 -7.01 -13.36
N GLN A 172 -20.15 -7.55 -14.19
CA GLN A 172 -20.49 -8.04 -15.52
C GLN A 172 -21.65 -9.07 -15.55
N PRO A 173 -21.81 -10.00 -14.58
CA PRO A 173 -22.94 -10.92 -14.55
C PRO A 173 -24.31 -10.27 -14.34
N VAL A 174 -24.34 -9.09 -13.69
CA VAL A 174 -25.57 -8.34 -13.38
C VAL A 174 -25.86 -7.20 -14.36
N TYR A 175 -24.95 -6.95 -15.29
CA TYR A 175 -25.15 -6.05 -16.42
C TYR A 175 -26.17 -6.65 -17.42
N ASP A 176 -27.07 -5.80 -17.90
CA ASP A 176 -28.01 -6.11 -18.97
C ASP A 176 -27.66 -5.27 -20.21
N ARG A 177 -27.21 -5.95 -21.27
CA ARG A 177 -26.81 -5.32 -22.53
C ARG A 177 -27.98 -4.68 -23.29
N TYR A 178 -29.21 -5.09 -23.04
CA TYR A 178 -30.38 -4.57 -23.75
C TYR A 178 -30.85 -3.23 -23.19
N THR A 179 -30.78 -3.07 -21.87
CA THR A 179 -31.16 -1.82 -21.20
C THR A 179 -29.97 -0.92 -20.89
N ASP A 180 -28.74 -1.44 -21.03
CA ASP A 180 -27.48 -0.78 -20.65
C ASP A 180 -27.43 -0.44 -19.15
N ASP A 181 -28.07 -1.27 -18.32
CA ASP A 181 -28.16 -1.07 -16.87
C ASP A 181 -27.54 -2.22 -16.09
N PHE A 182 -27.02 -1.91 -14.90
CA PHE A 182 -26.71 -2.90 -13.88
C PHE A 182 -27.91 -3.09 -12.96
N CYS A 183 -28.15 -4.33 -12.50
CA CYS A 183 -29.20 -4.61 -11.52
C CYS A 183 -30.58 -4.06 -11.95
N SER A 184 -30.88 -4.20 -13.26
CA SER A 184 -32.13 -3.73 -13.88
C SER A 184 -32.45 -2.24 -13.59
N GLY A 185 -31.45 -1.41 -13.27
CA GLY A 185 -31.62 0.00 -12.87
C GLY A 185 -32.16 0.20 -11.44
N HIS A 186 -32.46 -0.90 -10.74
CA HIS A 186 -33.16 -0.92 -9.45
C HIS A 186 -32.28 -1.38 -8.29
N GLY A 187 -30.96 -1.38 -8.47
CA GLY A 187 -30.02 -1.69 -7.42
C GLY A 187 -28.63 -1.15 -7.70
N GLN A 188 -27.74 -1.32 -6.73
CA GLN A 188 -26.32 -1.08 -6.90
C GLN A 188 -25.59 -2.42 -6.90
N CYS A 189 -24.65 -2.59 -7.81
CA CYS A 189 -23.85 -3.80 -7.83
C CYS A 189 -22.75 -3.72 -6.75
N ASN A 190 -22.67 -4.76 -5.94
CA ASN A 190 -21.62 -4.99 -4.95
C ASN A 190 -21.06 -6.40 -5.16
N CYS A 191 -19.85 -6.49 -5.69
CA CYS A 191 -19.16 -7.77 -5.92
C CYS A 191 -19.95 -8.80 -6.75
N GLY A 192 -20.63 -8.35 -7.80
CA GLY A 192 -21.44 -9.23 -8.65
C GLY A 192 -22.79 -9.65 -8.08
N ARG A 193 -23.18 -9.05 -6.95
CA ARG A 193 -24.54 -9.14 -6.41
C ARG A 193 -25.21 -7.77 -6.46
N CYS A 194 -26.51 -7.76 -6.66
CA CYS A 194 -27.29 -6.53 -6.60
C CYS A 194 -27.86 -6.30 -5.19
N ASP A 195 -27.57 -5.13 -4.64
CA ASP A 195 -28.29 -4.57 -3.50
C ASP A 195 -29.47 -3.75 -4.03
N CYS A 196 -30.66 -4.34 -3.90
CA CYS A 196 -31.88 -3.77 -4.47
C CYS A 196 -32.37 -2.57 -3.65
N LYS A 197 -32.83 -1.55 -4.37
CA LYS A 197 -33.57 -0.42 -3.80
C LYS A 197 -34.86 -0.94 -3.14
N GLU A 198 -35.37 -0.19 -2.17
CA GLU A 198 -36.60 -0.52 -1.46
C GLU A 198 -37.75 -0.82 -2.45
N GLY A 199 -38.49 -1.90 -2.20
CA GLY A 199 -39.55 -2.35 -3.10
C GLY A 199 -39.09 -3.22 -4.27
N TRP A 200 -37.81 -3.53 -4.43
CA TRP A 200 -37.29 -4.43 -5.47
C TRP A 200 -36.64 -5.70 -4.88
N THR A 201 -36.73 -6.79 -5.63
CA THR A 201 -36.24 -8.15 -5.30
C THR A 201 -35.81 -8.88 -6.56
N GLY A 202 -35.21 -10.06 -6.40
CA GLY A 202 -34.61 -10.83 -7.48
C GLY A 202 -33.09 -10.76 -7.43
N LYS A 203 -32.42 -11.53 -8.28
CA LYS A 203 -30.94 -11.57 -8.29
C LYS A 203 -30.34 -10.33 -8.95
N LYS A 204 -31.09 -9.72 -9.85
CA LYS A 204 -30.77 -8.50 -10.59
C LYS A 204 -31.74 -7.36 -10.24
N CYS A 205 -32.52 -7.47 -9.17
CA CYS A 205 -33.56 -6.48 -8.83
C CYS A 205 -34.63 -6.32 -9.92
N GLU A 206 -34.96 -7.41 -10.59
CA GLU A 206 -35.87 -7.48 -11.73
C GLU A 206 -37.36 -7.54 -11.33
N HIS A 207 -37.67 -7.69 -10.04
CA HIS A 207 -39.03 -7.90 -9.54
C HIS A 207 -39.43 -6.88 -8.47
N HIS A 208 -40.60 -6.27 -8.63
CA HIS A 208 -41.18 -5.40 -7.62
C HIS A 208 -41.80 -6.24 -6.48
N GLN A 209 -41.56 -5.87 -5.21
CA GLN A 209 -42.04 -6.58 -4.02
C GLN A 209 -43.57 -6.63 -3.94
N SER A 210 -44.25 -5.56 -4.35
CA SER A 210 -45.70 -5.57 -4.48
C SER A 210 -46.09 -6.12 -5.85
N CYS A 211 -46.37 -7.42 -5.90
CA CYS A 211 -46.98 -8.04 -7.07
C CYS A 211 -48.47 -7.70 -7.08
N HIS A 212 -48.94 -6.98 -8.10
CA HIS A 212 -50.37 -6.68 -8.29
C HIS A 212 -51.16 -7.87 -8.86
N LEU A 213 -50.50 -8.98 -9.18
CA LEU A 213 -51.12 -10.18 -9.75
C LEU A 213 -51.44 -11.17 -8.65
N SER A 214 -52.58 -11.84 -8.77
CA SER A 214 -52.86 -13.03 -7.96
C SER A 214 -51.91 -14.17 -8.32
N ASN A 215 -51.73 -15.14 -7.40
CA ASN A 215 -50.87 -16.31 -7.65
C ASN A 215 -51.28 -17.09 -8.91
N GLU A 216 -52.59 -17.19 -9.19
CA GLU A 216 -53.10 -17.91 -10.37
C GLU A 216 -52.75 -17.18 -11.68
N GLU A 217 -52.88 -15.86 -11.72
CA GLU A 217 -52.51 -15.04 -12.87
C GLU A 217 -50.99 -15.04 -13.10
N SER A 218 -50.22 -15.01 -12.01
CA SER A 218 -48.76 -15.12 -12.06
C SER A 218 -48.31 -16.46 -12.67
N ILE A 219 -48.85 -17.58 -12.19
CA ILE A 219 -48.54 -18.92 -12.72
C ILE A 219 -48.92 -19.03 -14.20
N THR A 220 -50.08 -18.49 -14.59
CA THR A 220 -50.55 -18.50 -15.98
C THR A 220 -49.57 -17.74 -16.89
N LYS A 221 -49.09 -16.58 -16.46
CA LYS A 221 -48.08 -15.81 -17.20
C LYS A 221 -46.73 -16.52 -17.25
N CYS A 222 -46.29 -17.15 -16.16
CA CYS A 222 -45.00 -17.84 -16.08
C CYS A 222 -44.93 -19.17 -16.83
N LYS A 223 -46.07 -19.81 -17.11
CA LYS A 223 -46.13 -21.03 -17.95
C LYS A 223 -45.96 -20.72 -19.44
N GLY A 224 -46.45 -19.58 -19.91
CA GLY A 224 -46.44 -19.26 -21.33
C GLY A 224 -47.15 -20.35 -22.16
N SER A 225 -46.40 -21.07 -23.00
CA SER A 225 -46.88 -22.21 -23.81
C SER A 225 -46.44 -23.58 -23.29
N SER A 226 -45.78 -23.62 -22.13
CA SER A 226 -45.30 -24.84 -21.48
C SER A 226 -46.24 -25.27 -20.36
N ASP A 227 -46.38 -26.58 -20.14
CA ASP A 227 -47.12 -27.14 -19.01
C ASP A 227 -46.40 -26.95 -17.67
N LEU A 228 -45.09 -26.67 -17.71
CA LEU A 228 -44.24 -26.40 -16.55
C LEU A 228 -44.12 -24.89 -16.28
N PRO A 229 -44.33 -24.43 -15.03
CA PRO A 229 -44.14 -23.03 -14.66
C PRO A 229 -42.65 -22.66 -14.71
N CYS A 230 -42.35 -21.45 -15.17
CA CYS A 230 -40.98 -20.91 -15.24
C CYS A 230 -40.02 -21.77 -16.09
N PHE A 231 -40.55 -22.53 -17.05
CA PHE A 231 -39.73 -23.27 -18.01
C PHE A 231 -39.29 -22.28 -19.10
N GLY A 232 -38.21 -21.56 -18.81
CA GLY A 232 -37.70 -20.48 -19.64
C GLY A 232 -37.32 -20.91 -21.07
N ARG A 233 -37.11 -19.91 -21.92
CA ARG A 233 -35.97 -19.93 -22.83
C ARG A 233 -34.74 -19.48 -22.06
#